data_AF-A0AAV5S297-F1
#
_entry.id   AF-A0AAV5S297-F1
#
_cell.length_a   1.000
_cell.length_b   1.000
_cell.length_c   1.000
_cell.angle_alpha   90.00
_cell.angle_beta   90.00
_cell.angle_gamma   90.00
#
_symmetry.space_group_name_H-M   'P 1'
#
loop_
_entity.id
_entity.type
_entity.pdbx_description
1 polymer ?
#
loop_
_entity_poly.entity_id
_entity_poly.type
_entity_poly.pdbx_seq_one_letter_code
_entity_poly.pdbx_strand_id
1 'polypeptide(L)'
;MLALGRFATAATTGAARPSARAVPLSLLGPLSLSVSAPVPLPGSLLFMHSAPPLRYFDVDEYILKRRKRLTMSTATAKHHAPFKRVESVQNIIHMHRDPFKVTVIGSGNWGTTIAKVVAENTVLNPHLFAQRVDMWVFEEDIDGEKLTEIINTKHQNVKYLPGIDLPHNLVANPSLTDSVKGADILVFNVPHQFLPRIVSQLKGHVSPSVRAISCLKGFEVGAKGVQLLSSYITDELEIQCGALSGANLAPEVAKEHWSETTVAYQLPEDFKGEGLDVDHRVLKALFHRPYFHVNVIDDVAGISIAGALKNVVALACGFVEGLGWGNNAAAAIQRVGLGEIIKFGQMFFPESRVETYYQESAGVADLITTCSGGRNVKVAKYMATQNKDAFEAEKELLNGQSAQGVITCKEVHEWLAKCELTEDFPLFEAVYQIVYNGMPMEQIPEMIDELEPFEVEDDTPEAEPQTEVQA
;
A
#
# COMPACT_ATOMS: atom_id res chain seq x y z
N MET A 1 -30.02 30.58 -5.18
CA MET A 1 -29.74 32.00 -5.50
C MET A 1 -28.26 32.11 -5.81
N LEU A 2 -27.86 31.81 -7.06
CA LEU A 2 -27.59 32.77 -8.14
C LEU A 2 -26.41 33.72 -7.84
N ALA A 3 -25.24 33.39 -8.40
CA ALA A 3 -24.32 34.38 -8.98
C ALA A 3 -23.46 33.70 -10.06
N LEU A 4 -23.83 33.96 -11.31
CA LEU A 4 -23.09 33.68 -12.54
C LEU A 4 -21.95 34.70 -12.71
N GLY A 5 -20.78 34.26 -13.15
CA GLY A 5 -19.70 35.13 -13.62
C GLY A 5 -19.10 34.60 -14.93
N ARG A 6 -19.39 35.27 -16.04
CA ARG A 6 -18.95 34.95 -17.41
C ARG A 6 -17.53 35.46 -17.70
N PHE A 7 -16.89 34.70 -18.59
CA PHE A 7 -15.74 34.99 -19.46
C PHE A 7 -15.41 36.45 -19.82
N ALA A 8 -14.10 36.73 -19.92
CA ALA A 8 -13.54 37.69 -20.88
C ALA A 8 -12.18 37.19 -21.41
N THR A 9 -12.12 37.00 -22.72
CA THR A 9 -10.95 36.79 -23.56
C THR A 9 -10.26 38.13 -23.86
N ALA A 10 -8.93 38.15 -23.91
CA ALA A 10 -8.18 39.19 -24.62
C ALA A 10 -6.93 38.58 -25.26
N ALA A 11 -6.77 38.86 -26.55
CA ALA A 11 -5.73 38.36 -27.42
C ALA A 11 -4.75 39.48 -27.80
N THR A 12 -3.51 39.07 -28.08
CA THR A 12 -2.51 39.64 -29.00
C THR A 12 -1.84 40.99 -28.75
N THR A 13 -0.49 40.94 -28.73
CA THR A 13 0.54 41.72 -29.48
C THR A 13 1.79 41.86 -28.58
N GLY A 14 3.07 41.80 -28.97
CA GLY A 14 3.80 41.65 -30.22
C GLY A 14 5.31 41.72 -29.90
N ALA A 15 6.12 41.05 -30.72
CA ALA A 15 7.59 41.03 -30.92
C ALA A 15 8.54 41.98 -30.14
N ALA A 16 9.72 41.46 -29.73
CA ALA A 16 11.04 41.80 -30.33
C ALA A 16 12.24 41.09 -29.64
N ARG A 17 13.14 40.52 -30.46
CA ARG A 17 14.54 40.12 -30.12
C ARG A 17 15.47 41.35 -30.17
N PRO A 18 16.66 41.30 -29.56
CA PRO A 18 17.91 41.16 -30.35
C PRO A 18 18.97 40.28 -29.65
N SER A 19 19.63 39.33 -30.33
CA SER A 19 20.86 39.42 -31.15
C SER A 19 22.12 38.95 -30.41
N ALA A 20 22.84 38.05 -31.07
CA ALA A 20 24.04 37.35 -30.62
C ALA A 20 25.31 38.23 -30.53
N ARG A 21 26.27 37.79 -29.72
CA ARG A 21 27.70 38.07 -29.89
C ARG A 21 28.49 36.80 -29.62
N ALA A 22 29.50 36.57 -30.46
CA ALA A 22 30.32 35.37 -30.52
C ALA A 22 31.81 35.75 -30.40
N VAL A 23 32.60 34.84 -29.79
CA VAL A 23 34.03 34.51 -30.04
C VAL A 23 35.10 35.48 -29.46
N PRO A 24 36.31 35.03 -29.00
CA PRO A 24 37.03 33.82 -29.41
C PRO A 24 37.64 32.86 -28.36
N LEU A 25 37.91 31.66 -28.89
CA LEU A 25 38.88 30.62 -28.51
C LEU A 25 40.32 31.14 -28.40
N SER A 26 41.08 30.65 -27.42
CA SER A 26 42.51 30.35 -27.59
C SER A 26 43.05 29.39 -26.53
N LEU A 27 43.75 28.36 -27.04
CA LEU A 27 44.90 27.65 -26.46
C LEU A 27 44.65 26.48 -25.49
N LEU A 28 44.59 25.30 -26.10
CA LEU A 28 44.94 24.00 -25.52
C LEU A 28 46.46 23.92 -25.32
N GLY A 29 46.89 23.54 -24.10
CA GLY A 29 48.22 23.03 -23.80
C GLY A 29 48.10 21.83 -22.84
N PRO A 30 48.82 20.72 -23.04
CA PRO A 30 48.66 19.51 -22.23
C PRO A 30 49.50 19.60 -20.96
N LEU A 31 48.89 19.40 -19.79
CA LEU A 31 49.62 19.18 -18.53
C LEU A 31 49.69 17.69 -18.23
N SER A 32 50.90 17.17 -18.33
CA SER A 32 51.34 15.86 -17.89
C SER A 32 51.24 15.73 -16.37
N LEU A 33 50.50 14.74 -15.87
CA LEU A 33 50.54 14.33 -14.47
C LEU A 33 51.76 13.42 -14.24
N SER A 34 52.80 13.97 -13.61
CA SER A 34 53.91 13.20 -13.04
C SER A 34 53.48 12.65 -11.69
N VAL A 35 53.51 11.32 -11.54
CA VAL A 35 53.34 10.61 -10.27
C VAL A 35 54.60 10.81 -9.42
N SER A 36 54.47 11.51 -8.29
CA SER A 36 55.53 11.61 -7.28
C SER A 36 55.40 10.48 -6.27
N ALA A 37 56.47 9.71 -6.11
CA ALA A 37 56.65 8.69 -5.08
C ALA A 37 56.69 9.28 -3.65
N PRO A 38 56.30 8.53 -2.61
CA PRO A 38 56.42 8.99 -1.22
C PRO A 38 57.78 8.63 -0.58
N VAL A 39 58.28 9.56 0.23
CA VAL A 39 59.46 9.45 1.10
C VAL A 39 59.09 8.70 2.40
N PRO A 40 59.97 7.88 3.02
CA PRO A 40 59.60 7.04 4.16
C PRO A 40 60.14 7.51 5.54
N LEU A 41 59.57 6.87 6.58
CA LEU A 41 60.03 6.62 7.98
C LEU A 41 59.55 7.58 9.10
N PRO A 42 59.58 7.19 10.39
CA PRO A 42 59.22 5.89 11.02
C PRO A 42 58.43 6.04 12.35
N GLY A 43 57.88 4.95 12.91
CA GLY A 43 57.67 4.85 14.38
C GLY A 43 56.41 4.14 14.90
N SER A 44 56.52 2.82 15.07
CA SER A 44 56.17 2.06 16.30
C SER A 44 54.78 2.19 16.95
N LEU A 45 53.94 1.15 16.83
CA LEU A 45 53.57 0.18 17.89
C LEU A 45 52.31 -0.60 17.43
N LEU A 46 52.48 -1.89 17.11
CA LEU A 46 51.38 -2.81 16.81
C LEU A 46 51.14 -3.68 18.04
N PHE A 47 50.03 -3.44 18.74
CA PHE A 47 49.36 -4.47 19.54
C PHE A 47 48.44 -5.24 18.59
N MET A 48 48.79 -6.49 18.29
CA MET A 48 47.90 -7.41 17.59
C MET A 48 46.90 -7.99 18.59
N HIS A 49 45.62 -7.63 18.43
CA HIS A 49 44.51 -8.53 18.74
C HIS A 49 43.82 -8.85 17.41
N SER A 50 43.81 -10.12 17.07
CA SER A 50 43.25 -10.68 15.85
C SER A 50 41.73 -10.55 15.86
N ALA A 51 41.18 -9.69 14.99
CA ALA A 51 39.79 -9.79 14.58
C ALA A 51 39.61 -11.05 13.69
N PRO A 52 38.51 -11.81 13.82
CA PRO A 52 38.26 -12.93 12.91
C PRO A 52 37.99 -12.40 11.49
N PRO A 53 38.42 -13.11 10.44
CA PRO A 53 38.20 -12.65 9.07
C PRO A 53 36.72 -12.69 8.71
N LEU A 54 36.22 -11.60 8.13
CA LEU A 54 34.93 -11.51 7.45
C LEU A 54 34.81 -12.66 6.44
N ARG A 55 33.90 -13.60 6.69
CA ARG A 55 33.58 -14.68 5.73
C ARG A 55 32.78 -14.07 4.59
N TYR A 56 33.42 -13.88 3.44
CA TYR A 56 32.70 -13.63 2.19
C TYR A 56 31.94 -14.91 1.79
N PHE A 57 30.69 -14.74 1.37
CA PHE A 57 29.88 -15.82 0.81
C PHE A 57 30.50 -16.27 -0.51
N ASP A 58 31.00 -17.50 -0.56
CA ASP A 58 31.57 -18.07 -1.77
C ASP A 58 30.45 -18.45 -2.75
N VAL A 59 30.20 -17.52 -3.69
CA VAL A 59 29.19 -17.65 -4.74
C VAL A 59 29.46 -18.88 -5.60
N ASP A 60 30.74 -19.23 -5.82
CA ASP A 60 31.11 -20.39 -6.60
C ASP A 60 30.80 -21.68 -5.84
N GLU A 61 31.02 -21.73 -4.53
CA GLU A 61 30.62 -22.87 -3.69
C GLU A 61 29.10 -23.09 -3.69
N TYR A 62 28.32 -22.01 -3.63
CA TYR A 62 26.85 -22.06 -3.73
C TYR A 62 26.38 -22.56 -5.11
N ILE A 63 26.96 -22.04 -6.19
CA ILE A 63 26.67 -22.48 -7.57
C ILE A 63 27.07 -23.95 -7.74
N LEU A 64 28.19 -24.39 -7.18
CA LEU A 64 28.66 -25.77 -7.25
C LEU A 64 27.74 -26.73 -6.48
N LYS A 65 27.28 -26.33 -5.28
CA LYS A 65 26.30 -27.09 -4.48
C LYS A 65 24.96 -27.21 -5.20
N ARG A 66 24.51 -26.13 -5.88
CA ARG A 66 23.28 -26.14 -6.68
C ARG A 66 23.41 -27.02 -7.93
N ARG A 67 24.55 -26.97 -8.64
CA ARG A 67 24.85 -27.85 -9.78
C ARG A 67 24.95 -29.32 -9.37
N LYS A 68 25.58 -29.63 -8.23
CA LYS A 68 25.65 -31.01 -7.69
C LYS A 68 24.28 -31.57 -7.34
N ARG A 69 23.37 -30.77 -6.76
CA ARG A 69 21.97 -31.17 -6.51
C ARG A 69 21.20 -31.43 -7.81
N LEU A 70 21.43 -30.63 -8.84
CA LEU A 70 20.81 -30.84 -10.17
C LEU A 70 21.35 -32.10 -10.87
N THR A 71 22.65 -32.41 -10.76
CA THR A 71 23.24 -33.62 -11.36
C THR A 71 22.89 -34.93 -10.63
N MET A 72 22.65 -34.88 -9.32
CA MET A 72 22.15 -36.05 -8.57
C MET A 72 20.68 -36.36 -8.85
N SER A 73 19.91 -35.39 -9.34
CA SER A 73 18.52 -35.60 -9.77
C SER A 73 18.39 -36.22 -11.17
N THR A 74 19.49 -36.34 -11.94
CA THR A 74 19.44 -36.82 -13.34
C THR A 74 19.92 -38.25 -13.57
N ALA A 75 20.18 -39.05 -12.52
CA ALA A 75 20.71 -40.41 -12.65
C ALA A 75 19.65 -41.54 -12.77
N THR A 76 18.36 -41.23 -12.87
CA THR A 76 17.29 -42.22 -13.11
C THR A 76 16.32 -41.76 -14.19
N ALA A 77 16.78 -41.68 -15.44
CA ALA A 77 15.91 -41.45 -16.58
C ALA A 77 16.34 -42.28 -17.80
N LYS A 78 15.93 -43.55 -17.85
CA LYS A 78 15.78 -44.31 -19.09
C LYS A 78 14.54 -45.16 -19.01
N HIS A 79 13.38 -44.59 -19.34
CA HIS A 79 12.31 -45.22 -20.10
C HIS A 79 11.42 -44.11 -20.66
N HIS A 80 11.32 -44.05 -21.99
CA HIS A 80 10.46 -43.13 -22.72
C HIS A 80 9.00 -43.52 -22.48
N ALA A 81 8.27 -42.67 -21.76
CA ALA A 81 6.81 -42.61 -21.81
C ALA A 81 6.44 -41.20 -22.29
N PRO A 82 5.46 -41.04 -23.18
CA PRO A 82 5.02 -39.72 -23.62
C PRO A 82 4.57 -38.92 -22.39
N PHE A 83 4.92 -37.63 -22.35
CA PHE A 83 4.51 -36.69 -21.30
C PHE A 83 3.01 -36.87 -21.03
N LYS A 84 2.67 -37.56 -19.94
CA LYS A 84 1.32 -37.50 -19.38
C LYS A 84 1.14 -36.06 -18.95
N ARG A 85 0.31 -35.34 -19.71
CA ARG A 85 -0.44 -34.19 -19.23
C ARG A 85 -0.88 -34.55 -17.82
N VAL A 86 -0.44 -33.81 -16.82
CA VAL A 86 -0.94 -34.02 -15.45
C VAL A 86 -2.43 -33.67 -15.53
N GLU A 87 -3.26 -34.69 -15.68
CA GLU A 87 -4.69 -34.62 -15.42
C GLU A 87 -4.86 -34.38 -13.92
N SER A 88 -4.76 -33.12 -13.51
CA SER A 88 -5.15 -32.70 -12.16
C SER A 88 -5.96 -31.40 -12.16
N VAL A 89 -6.50 -30.99 -13.32
CA VAL A 89 -7.47 -29.88 -13.44
C VAL A 89 -8.92 -30.40 -13.40
N GLN A 90 -9.14 -31.71 -13.23
CA GLN A 90 -10.47 -32.34 -13.27
C GLN A 90 -10.90 -33.05 -11.97
N ASN A 91 -10.22 -32.77 -10.85
CA ASN A 91 -10.78 -33.04 -9.52
C ASN A 91 -11.25 -31.73 -8.88
N ILE A 92 -11.85 -30.84 -9.66
CA ILE A 92 -12.83 -29.91 -9.09
C ILE A 92 -14.00 -30.82 -8.73
N ILE A 93 -14.03 -31.21 -7.45
CA ILE A 93 -15.21 -31.75 -6.78
C ILE A 93 -16.41 -31.02 -7.37
N HIS A 94 -17.38 -31.76 -7.90
CA HIS A 94 -18.69 -31.19 -8.26
C HIS A 94 -19.24 -30.53 -7.00
N MET A 95 -18.94 -29.25 -6.81
CA MET A 95 -19.37 -28.51 -5.63
C MET A 95 -20.86 -28.28 -5.84
N HIS A 96 -21.67 -28.96 -5.04
CA HIS A 96 -23.11 -28.74 -4.93
C HIS A 96 -23.42 -27.37 -4.26
N ARG A 97 -22.75 -26.29 -4.68
CA ARG A 97 -23.04 -24.92 -4.21
C ARG A 97 -23.19 -24.01 -5.42
N ASP A 98 -24.17 -23.10 -5.33
CA ASP A 98 -24.30 -22.00 -6.27
C ASP A 98 -23.01 -21.14 -6.25
N PRO A 99 -22.57 -20.61 -7.40
CA PRO A 99 -21.41 -19.71 -7.45
C PRO A 99 -21.57 -18.49 -6.55
N PHE A 100 -20.49 -18.04 -5.91
CA PHE A 100 -20.48 -16.90 -4.99
C PHE A 100 -20.94 -15.62 -5.68
N LYS A 101 -21.91 -14.93 -5.08
CA LYS A 101 -22.37 -13.62 -5.52
C LYS A 101 -21.56 -12.52 -4.85
N VAL A 102 -21.10 -11.56 -5.65
CA VAL A 102 -20.21 -10.49 -5.18
C VAL A 102 -20.90 -9.14 -5.35
N THR A 103 -20.87 -8.34 -4.28
CA THR A 103 -21.33 -6.95 -4.30
C THR A 103 -20.21 -6.02 -3.89
N VAL A 104 -20.01 -4.95 -4.66
CA VAL A 104 -19.07 -3.86 -4.35
C VAL A 104 -19.84 -2.69 -3.75
N ILE A 105 -19.50 -2.32 -2.51
CA ILE A 105 -20.13 -1.23 -1.78
C ILE A 105 -19.28 0.02 -1.96
N GLY A 106 -19.62 0.81 -2.98
CA GLY A 106 -18.96 2.06 -3.32
C GLY A 106 -18.60 2.17 -4.80
N SER A 107 -18.62 3.40 -5.29
CA SER A 107 -18.58 3.71 -6.73
C SER A 107 -17.74 4.95 -7.04
N GLY A 108 -16.85 5.32 -6.11
CA GLY A 108 -15.82 6.32 -6.39
C GLY A 108 -14.73 5.76 -7.33
N ASN A 109 -13.66 6.52 -7.51
CA ASN A 109 -12.56 6.18 -8.42
C ASN A 109 -12.01 4.75 -8.18
N TRP A 110 -11.63 4.42 -6.95
CA TRP A 110 -11.16 3.07 -6.61
C TRP A 110 -12.29 2.03 -6.57
N GLY A 111 -13.51 2.42 -6.17
CA GLY A 111 -14.66 1.51 -6.06
C GLY A 111 -15.08 0.96 -7.41
N THR A 112 -15.15 1.83 -8.43
CA THR A 112 -15.41 1.41 -9.80
C THR A 112 -14.25 0.61 -10.39
N THR A 113 -12.99 0.96 -10.06
CA THR A 113 -11.81 0.21 -10.52
C THR A 113 -11.79 -1.21 -9.98
N ILE A 114 -11.98 -1.40 -8.67
CA ILE A 114 -12.01 -2.75 -8.08
C ILE A 114 -13.23 -3.54 -8.54
N ALA A 115 -14.37 -2.88 -8.78
CA ALA A 115 -15.54 -3.51 -9.35
C ALA A 115 -15.33 -4.00 -10.79
N LYS A 116 -14.57 -3.27 -11.61
CA LYS A 116 -14.11 -3.73 -12.95
C LYS A 116 -13.27 -5.01 -12.83
N VAL A 117 -12.26 -5.00 -11.96
CA VAL A 117 -11.39 -6.17 -11.69
C VAL A 117 -12.20 -7.40 -11.27
N VAL A 118 -13.10 -7.22 -10.30
CA VAL A 118 -13.99 -8.26 -9.79
C VAL A 118 -14.90 -8.79 -10.91
N ALA A 119 -15.56 -7.90 -11.65
CA ALA A 119 -16.46 -8.27 -12.74
C ALA A 119 -15.76 -9.06 -13.84
N GLU A 120 -14.53 -8.69 -14.24
CA GLU A 120 -13.73 -9.47 -15.18
C GLU A 120 -13.46 -10.90 -14.67
N ASN A 121 -13.08 -11.03 -13.40
CA ASN A 121 -12.75 -12.33 -12.82
C ASN A 121 -13.96 -13.23 -12.61
N THR A 122 -15.14 -12.67 -12.35
CA THR A 122 -16.37 -13.48 -12.28
C THR A 122 -16.74 -14.10 -13.63
N VAL A 123 -16.47 -13.41 -14.74
CA VAL A 123 -16.66 -13.95 -16.10
C VAL A 123 -15.67 -15.07 -16.39
N LEU A 124 -14.41 -14.92 -15.95
CA LEU A 124 -13.36 -15.93 -16.17
C LEU A 124 -13.52 -17.17 -15.30
N ASN A 125 -14.19 -17.06 -14.15
CA ASN A 125 -14.34 -18.13 -13.18
C ASN A 125 -15.82 -18.42 -12.84
N PRO A 126 -16.66 -18.79 -13.83
CA PRO A 126 -18.11 -18.95 -13.64
C PRO A 126 -18.49 -20.15 -12.75
N HIS A 127 -17.52 -21.04 -12.49
CA HIS A 127 -17.67 -22.17 -11.56
C HIS A 127 -17.46 -21.76 -10.10
N LEU A 128 -16.85 -20.59 -9.84
CA LEU A 128 -16.63 -20.04 -8.51
C LEU A 128 -17.55 -18.86 -8.22
N PHE A 129 -17.78 -17.97 -9.20
CA PHE A 129 -18.53 -16.73 -8.99
C PHE A 129 -19.73 -16.63 -9.93
N ALA A 130 -20.81 -16.05 -9.42
CA ALA A 130 -21.91 -15.62 -10.27
C ALA A 130 -21.40 -14.50 -11.17
N GLN A 131 -21.77 -14.54 -12.46
CA GLN A 131 -21.27 -13.55 -13.42
C GLN A 131 -21.73 -12.12 -13.08
N ARG A 132 -22.96 -11.95 -12.58
CA ARG A 132 -23.46 -10.62 -12.20
C ARG A 132 -22.73 -10.13 -10.94
N VAL A 133 -22.19 -8.92 -11.03
CA VAL A 133 -21.62 -8.17 -9.90
C VAL A 133 -22.45 -6.92 -9.70
N ASP A 134 -23.02 -6.74 -8.52
CA ASP A 134 -23.72 -5.51 -8.16
C ASP A 134 -22.72 -4.50 -7.57
N MET A 135 -22.81 -3.24 -7.97
CA MET A 135 -22.04 -2.14 -7.40
C MET A 135 -23.00 -1.09 -6.85
N TRP A 136 -22.95 -0.86 -5.55
CA TRP A 136 -23.75 0.18 -4.92
C TRP A 136 -23.23 1.57 -5.33
N VAL A 137 -24.12 2.37 -5.88
CA VAL A 137 -23.87 3.74 -6.30
C VAL A 137 -24.75 4.67 -5.48
N PHE A 138 -24.15 5.65 -4.80
CA PHE A 138 -24.94 6.73 -4.23
C PHE A 138 -25.54 7.53 -5.38
N GLU A 139 -26.88 7.59 -5.46
CA GLU A 139 -27.55 8.16 -6.62
C GLU A 139 -27.27 9.66 -6.75
N GLU A 140 -26.85 10.06 -7.95
CA GLU A 140 -26.58 11.45 -8.31
C GLU A 140 -27.17 11.75 -9.69
N ASP A 141 -27.58 12.99 -9.89
CA ASP A 141 -28.05 13.50 -11.18
C ASP A 141 -26.86 14.10 -11.95
N ILE A 142 -26.64 13.61 -13.17
CA ILE A 142 -25.61 14.08 -14.10
C ILE A 142 -26.33 14.54 -15.37
N ASP A 143 -26.45 15.85 -15.55
CA ASP A 143 -27.10 16.47 -16.70
C ASP A 143 -28.54 15.98 -16.97
N GLY A 144 -29.29 15.65 -15.91
CA GLY A 144 -30.67 15.17 -15.97
C GLY A 144 -30.83 13.66 -16.14
N GLU A 145 -29.72 12.90 -16.17
CA GLU A 145 -29.70 11.43 -16.15
C GLU A 145 -29.19 10.93 -14.78
N LYS A 146 -29.75 9.84 -14.28
CA LYS A 146 -29.25 9.20 -13.06
C LYS A 146 -27.90 8.53 -13.34
N LEU A 147 -26.92 8.72 -12.45
CA LEU A 147 -25.59 8.11 -12.60
C LEU A 147 -25.67 6.57 -12.73
N THR A 148 -26.58 5.92 -12.01
CA THR A 148 -26.79 4.47 -12.14
C THR A 148 -27.28 4.05 -13.53
N GLU A 149 -28.19 4.81 -14.13
CA GLU A 149 -28.69 4.57 -15.49
C GLU A 149 -27.58 4.80 -16.53
N ILE A 150 -26.77 5.85 -16.35
CA ILE A 150 -25.59 6.10 -17.19
C ILE A 150 -24.62 4.92 -17.14
N ILE A 151 -24.27 4.44 -15.93
CA ILE A 151 -23.34 3.31 -15.78
C ILE A 151 -23.93 2.05 -16.42
N ASN A 152 -25.22 1.76 -16.20
CA ASN A 152 -25.85 0.54 -16.72
C ASN A 152 -26.07 0.55 -18.25
N THR A 153 -26.14 1.73 -18.88
CA THR A 153 -26.39 1.85 -20.33
C THR A 153 -25.12 2.12 -21.13
N LYS A 154 -24.25 3.00 -20.62
CA LYS A 154 -23.00 3.42 -21.25
C LYS A 154 -21.79 2.61 -20.76
N HIS A 155 -21.96 1.79 -19.71
CA HIS A 155 -20.89 1.00 -19.09
C HIS A 155 -19.67 1.86 -18.71
N GLN A 156 -19.93 3.03 -18.15
CA GLN A 156 -18.89 3.97 -17.74
C GLN A 156 -19.35 4.80 -16.54
N ASN A 157 -18.48 4.97 -15.56
CA ASN A 157 -18.68 5.92 -14.48
C ASN A 157 -18.12 7.29 -14.88
N VAL A 158 -18.95 8.07 -15.59
CA VAL A 158 -18.56 9.35 -16.20
C VAL A 158 -18.05 10.40 -15.21
N LYS A 159 -18.41 10.29 -13.93
CA LYS A 159 -18.02 11.23 -12.89
C LYS A 159 -16.72 10.83 -12.19
N TYR A 160 -16.62 9.57 -11.76
CA TYR A 160 -15.54 9.14 -10.86
C TYR A 160 -14.41 8.38 -11.56
N LEU A 161 -14.67 7.81 -12.75
CA LEU A 161 -13.68 7.08 -13.54
C LEU A 161 -13.94 7.29 -15.06
N PRO A 162 -13.83 8.53 -15.56
CA PRO A 162 -14.16 8.85 -16.95
C PRO A 162 -13.19 8.19 -17.93
N GLY A 163 -13.72 7.76 -19.08
CA GLY A 163 -12.92 7.19 -20.17
C GLY A 163 -12.53 5.72 -19.99
N ILE A 164 -13.06 5.03 -18.98
CA ILE A 164 -12.82 3.60 -18.74
C ILE A 164 -14.11 2.82 -19.03
N ASP A 165 -14.00 1.80 -19.88
CA ASP A 165 -15.08 0.87 -20.18
C ASP A 165 -15.22 -0.17 -19.04
N LEU A 166 -16.46 -0.37 -18.58
CA LEU A 166 -16.80 -1.32 -17.53
C LEU A 166 -17.37 -2.60 -18.13
N PRO A 167 -17.11 -3.78 -17.53
CA PRO A 167 -17.69 -5.03 -17.99
C PRO A 167 -19.23 -4.99 -17.95
N HIS A 168 -19.89 -5.58 -18.96
CA HIS A 168 -21.36 -5.57 -19.07
C HIS A 168 -22.08 -6.28 -17.93
N ASN A 169 -21.39 -7.17 -17.21
CA ASN A 169 -21.90 -7.89 -16.05
C ASN A 169 -21.80 -7.10 -14.73
N LEU A 170 -21.21 -5.91 -14.76
CA LEU A 170 -21.18 -4.98 -13.63
C LEU A 170 -22.42 -4.09 -13.65
N VAL A 171 -23.28 -4.21 -12.63
CA VAL A 171 -24.57 -3.54 -12.54
C VAL A 171 -24.55 -2.49 -11.43
N ALA A 172 -24.78 -1.23 -11.79
CA ALA A 172 -24.95 -0.14 -10.84
C ALA A 172 -26.32 -0.21 -10.18
N ASN A 173 -26.35 -0.20 -8.84
CA ASN A 173 -27.57 -0.28 -8.04
C ASN A 173 -27.63 0.90 -7.05
N PRO A 174 -28.70 1.73 -7.06
CA PRO A 174 -28.81 2.86 -6.14
C PRO A 174 -29.21 2.46 -4.72
N SER A 175 -29.81 1.29 -4.54
CA SER A 175 -30.31 0.82 -3.26
C SER A 175 -29.26 -0.03 -2.56
N LEU A 176 -28.73 0.47 -1.43
CA LEU A 176 -27.72 -0.24 -0.65
C LEU A 176 -28.21 -1.63 -0.21
N THR A 177 -29.42 -1.72 0.35
CA THR A 177 -29.99 -2.97 0.86
C THR A 177 -30.38 -3.96 -0.25
N ASP A 178 -30.79 -3.46 -1.42
CA ASP A 178 -31.05 -4.31 -2.58
C ASP A 178 -29.74 -4.88 -3.15
N SER A 179 -28.70 -4.06 -3.24
CA SER A 179 -27.40 -4.46 -3.80
C SER A 179 -26.72 -5.60 -3.04
N VAL A 180 -26.95 -5.71 -1.72
CA VAL A 180 -26.35 -6.76 -0.87
C VAL A 180 -27.23 -8.01 -0.74
N LYS A 181 -28.42 -8.01 -1.35
CA LYS A 181 -29.41 -9.08 -1.17
C LYS A 181 -28.90 -10.40 -1.76
N GLY A 182 -28.59 -11.35 -0.87
CA GLY A 182 -28.09 -12.67 -1.25
C GLY A 182 -26.65 -12.65 -1.77
N ALA A 183 -25.89 -11.58 -1.49
CA ALA A 183 -24.45 -11.57 -1.71
C ALA A 183 -23.78 -12.58 -0.77
N ASP A 184 -22.74 -13.26 -1.24
CA ASP A 184 -21.85 -14.09 -0.42
C ASP A 184 -20.57 -13.33 -0.03
N ILE A 185 -20.15 -12.38 -0.89
CA ILE A 185 -18.94 -11.57 -0.70
C ILE A 185 -19.28 -10.09 -0.85
N LEU A 186 -18.89 -9.28 0.14
CA LEU A 186 -18.99 -7.82 0.11
C LEU A 186 -17.60 -7.19 -0.01
N VAL A 187 -17.41 -6.30 -0.98
CA VAL A 187 -16.18 -5.51 -1.14
C VAL A 187 -16.48 -4.07 -0.76
N PHE A 188 -16.03 -3.64 0.41
CA PHE A 188 -16.24 -2.27 0.88
C PHE A 188 -15.21 -1.34 0.26
N ASN A 189 -15.67 -0.31 -0.46
CA ASN A 189 -14.81 0.70 -1.04
C ASN A 189 -15.46 2.09 -1.03
N VAL A 190 -15.51 2.69 0.16
CA VAL A 190 -16.07 4.02 0.38
C VAL A 190 -15.08 4.92 1.12
N PRO A 191 -15.18 6.24 0.99
CA PRO A 191 -14.48 7.14 1.90
C PRO A 191 -14.78 6.80 3.37
N HIS A 192 -13.75 6.75 4.22
CA HIS A 192 -13.85 6.24 5.59
C HIS A 192 -14.95 6.96 6.40
N GLN A 193 -15.14 8.26 6.18
CA GLN A 193 -16.15 9.08 6.89
C GLN A 193 -17.60 8.63 6.63
N PHE A 194 -17.85 7.85 5.57
CA PHE A 194 -19.18 7.32 5.26
C PHE A 194 -19.40 5.90 5.80
N LEU A 195 -18.34 5.21 6.26
CA LEU A 195 -18.41 3.83 6.71
C LEU A 195 -19.45 3.62 7.82
N PRO A 196 -19.51 4.44 8.90
CA PRO A 196 -20.49 4.23 9.96
C PRO A 196 -21.94 4.30 9.48
N ARG A 197 -22.24 5.25 8.58
CA ARG A 197 -23.58 5.40 8.00
C ARG A 197 -23.96 4.18 7.16
N ILE A 198 -23.04 3.67 6.36
CA ILE A 198 -23.28 2.54 5.46
C ILE A 198 -23.47 1.26 6.26
N VAL A 199 -22.56 0.98 7.20
CA VAL A 199 -22.63 -0.17 8.09
C VAL A 199 -23.93 -0.16 8.89
N SER A 200 -24.33 0.99 9.45
CA SER A 200 -25.60 1.11 10.17
C SER A 200 -26.83 0.73 9.31
N GLN A 201 -26.83 1.06 8.01
CA GLN A 201 -27.92 0.71 7.10
C GLN A 201 -27.92 -0.78 6.71
N LEU A 202 -26.77 -1.44 6.77
CA LEU A 202 -26.61 -2.85 6.43
C LEU A 202 -26.94 -3.79 7.59
N LYS A 203 -26.98 -3.29 8.83
CA LYS A 203 -27.40 -4.07 10.00
C LYS A 203 -28.77 -4.73 9.75
N GLY A 204 -28.85 -6.03 10.00
CA GLY A 204 -30.05 -6.84 9.78
C GLY A 204 -30.37 -7.17 8.31
N HIS A 205 -29.55 -6.70 7.35
CA HIS A 205 -29.71 -6.99 5.92
C HIS A 205 -28.62 -7.90 5.35
N VAL A 206 -27.59 -8.20 6.14
CA VAL A 206 -26.46 -9.06 5.79
C VAL A 206 -26.50 -10.33 6.64
N SER A 207 -26.31 -11.50 6.03
CA SER A 207 -26.23 -12.77 6.76
C SER A 207 -24.86 -12.91 7.44
N PRO A 208 -24.77 -13.49 8.64
CA PRO A 208 -23.48 -13.76 9.29
C PRO A 208 -22.52 -14.64 8.47
N SER A 209 -23.05 -15.41 7.52
CA SER A 209 -22.24 -16.25 6.62
C SER A 209 -21.58 -15.49 5.46
N VAL A 210 -21.91 -14.21 5.29
CA VAL A 210 -21.29 -13.34 4.27
C VAL A 210 -19.87 -13.02 4.68
N ARG A 211 -18.96 -12.96 3.69
CA ARG A 211 -17.56 -12.59 3.91
C ARG A 211 -17.28 -11.22 3.31
N ALA A 212 -16.37 -10.47 3.91
CA ALA A 212 -16.09 -9.10 3.47
C ALA A 212 -14.60 -8.84 3.23
N ILE A 213 -14.30 -7.92 2.33
CA ILE A 213 -12.98 -7.33 2.12
C ILE A 213 -13.12 -5.81 2.12
N SER A 214 -12.40 -5.15 3.02
CA SER A 214 -12.27 -3.70 3.06
C SER A 214 -11.12 -3.23 2.16
N CYS A 215 -11.43 -2.38 1.19
CA CYS A 215 -10.44 -1.66 0.39
C CYS A 215 -10.13 -0.26 0.97
N LEU A 216 -10.61 0.02 2.19
CA LEU A 216 -10.39 1.29 2.86
C LEU A 216 -8.99 1.29 3.47
N LYS A 217 -8.23 2.35 3.21
CA LYS A 217 -6.93 2.60 3.83
C LYS A 217 -7.14 3.52 5.04
N GLY A 218 -6.71 3.08 6.22
CA GLY A 218 -6.89 3.83 7.46
C GLY A 218 -7.18 2.92 8.65
N PHE A 219 -7.13 3.51 9.83
CA PHE A 219 -7.65 2.98 11.08
C PHE A 219 -8.31 4.14 11.82
N GLU A 220 -9.21 3.86 12.75
CA GLU A 220 -9.77 4.86 13.63
C GLU A 220 -8.96 4.93 14.93
N VAL A 221 -8.68 6.14 15.39
CA VAL A 221 -8.16 6.38 16.74
C VAL A 221 -9.29 6.92 17.59
N GLY A 222 -9.52 6.28 18.74
CA GLY A 222 -10.53 6.71 19.69
C GLY A 222 -10.08 6.61 21.13
N ALA A 223 -10.95 7.07 22.03
CA ALA A 223 -10.72 7.01 23.48
C ALA A 223 -10.49 5.58 24.01
N LYS A 224 -10.78 4.54 23.23
CA LYS A 224 -10.62 3.12 23.61
C LYS A 224 -9.42 2.43 22.97
N GLY A 225 -8.80 2.99 21.94
CA GLY A 225 -7.82 2.24 21.15
C GLY A 225 -7.64 2.74 19.73
N VAL A 226 -6.72 2.08 19.05
CA VAL A 226 -6.64 2.03 17.58
C VAL A 226 -7.55 0.89 17.11
N GLN A 227 -8.48 1.16 16.20
CA GLN A 227 -9.39 0.17 15.64
C GLN A 227 -9.22 0.11 14.12
N LEU A 228 -9.02 -1.10 13.58
CA LEU A 228 -8.98 -1.30 12.13
C LEU A 228 -10.38 -1.11 11.54
N LEU A 229 -10.46 -0.52 10.35
CA LEU A 229 -11.74 -0.32 9.65
C LEU A 229 -12.40 -1.67 9.28
N SER A 230 -11.61 -2.71 9.03
CA SER A 230 -12.11 -4.08 8.86
C SER A 230 -12.71 -4.62 10.15
N SER A 231 -12.06 -4.42 11.30
CA SER A 231 -12.61 -4.80 12.61
C SER A 231 -13.91 -4.06 12.92
N TYR A 232 -14.01 -2.77 12.59
CA TYR A 232 -15.27 -2.03 12.71
C TYR A 232 -16.41 -2.66 11.89
N ILE A 233 -16.14 -3.10 10.66
CA ILE A 233 -17.12 -3.83 9.83
C ILE A 233 -17.49 -5.16 10.49
N THR A 234 -16.51 -5.91 10.99
CA THR A 234 -16.72 -7.18 11.70
C THR A 234 -17.61 -7.00 12.94
N ASP A 235 -17.29 -6.03 13.79
CA ASP A 235 -17.99 -5.78 15.06
C ASP A 235 -19.44 -5.34 14.83
N GLU A 236 -19.68 -4.53 13.81
CA GLU A 236 -20.99 -3.93 13.57
C GLU A 236 -21.92 -4.80 12.72
N LEU A 237 -21.38 -5.62 11.81
CA LEU A 237 -22.17 -6.49 10.92
C LEU A 237 -22.10 -7.98 11.28
N GLU A 238 -21.26 -8.36 12.25
CA GLU A 238 -21.05 -9.74 12.67
C GLU A 238 -20.65 -10.68 11.51
N ILE A 239 -19.76 -10.19 10.63
CA ILE A 239 -19.21 -10.91 9.47
C ILE A 239 -17.69 -10.85 9.44
N GLN A 240 -17.04 -11.90 8.95
CA GLN A 240 -15.57 -11.89 8.81
C GLN A 240 -15.14 -10.89 7.73
N CYS A 241 -14.31 -9.91 8.10
CA CYS A 241 -13.79 -8.89 7.19
C CYS A 241 -12.25 -8.90 7.11
N GLY A 242 -11.71 -9.11 5.90
CA GLY A 242 -10.31 -8.86 5.59
C GLY A 242 -10.06 -7.49 5.00
N ALA A 243 -8.87 -7.27 4.44
CA ALA A 243 -8.50 -6.00 3.81
C ALA A 243 -7.73 -6.20 2.48
N LEU A 244 -7.76 -5.18 1.63
CA LEU A 244 -6.98 -5.08 0.39
C LEU A 244 -6.23 -3.75 0.38
N SER A 245 -4.90 -3.81 0.33
CA SER A 245 -4.03 -2.64 0.29
C SER A 245 -2.78 -2.92 -0.56
N GLY A 246 -2.14 -1.87 -1.08
CA GLY A 246 -1.00 -2.01 -1.99
C GLY A 246 -0.67 -0.75 -2.77
N ALA A 247 0.44 -0.80 -3.52
CA ALA A 247 0.89 0.24 -4.44
C ALA A 247 0.08 0.23 -5.74
N ASN A 248 -1.16 0.72 -5.69
CA ASN A 248 -2.16 0.48 -6.74
C ASN A 248 -3.06 1.69 -7.05
N LEU A 249 -2.50 2.73 -7.68
CA LEU A 249 -3.27 3.91 -8.06
C LEU A 249 -4.44 3.55 -8.99
N ALA A 250 -5.66 3.94 -8.58
CA ALA A 250 -6.90 3.57 -9.27
C ALA A 250 -6.90 3.85 -10.78
N PRO A 251 -6.46 5.03 -11.29
CA PRO A 251 -6.43 5.28 -12.73
C PRO A 251 -5.47 4.39 -13.51
N GLU A 252 -4.42 3.86 -12.88
CA GLU A 252 -3.44 2.98 -13.53
C GLU A 252 -3.99 1.55 -13.62
N VAL A 253 -4.54 1.04 -12.52
CA VAL A 253 -5.21 -0.28 -12.49
C VAL A 253 -6.40 -0.30 -13.45
N ALA A 254 -7.19 0.77 -13.51
CA ALA A 254 -8.32 0.88 -14.43
C ALA A 254 -7.90 0.85 -15.91
N LYS A 255 -6.70 1.37 -16.21
CA LYS A 255 -6.07 1.33 -17.54
C LYS A 255 -5.26 0.06 -17.80
N GLU A 256 -5.33 -0.90 -16.88
CA GLU A 256 -4.62 -2.18 -16.97
C GLU A 256 -3.10 -2.01 -17.05
N HIS A 257 -2.58 -0.93 -16.48
CA HIS A 257 -1.16 -0.82 -16.22
C HIS A 257 -0.80 -1.78 -15.10
N TRP A 258 0.30 -2.50 -15.29
CA TRP A 258 0.73 -3.51 -14.32
C TRP A 258 1.01 -2.89 -12.95
N SER A 259 0.39 -3.46 -11.91
CA SER A 259 0.66 -3.15 -10.52
C SER A 259 0.41 -4.38 -9.64
N GLU A 260 0.65 -4.24 -8.33
CA GLU A 260 0.46 -5.31 -7.36
C GLU A 260 -0.34 -4.84 -6.14
N THR A 261 -0.96 -5.77 -5.44
CA THR A 261 -1.66 -5.54 -4.17
C THR A 261 -1.48 -6.74 -3.25
N THR A 262 -1.72 -6.52 -1.96
CA THR A 262 -1.86 -7.56 -0.97
C THR A 262 -3.31 -7.60 -0.48
N VAL A 263 -3.85 -8.80 -0.36
CA VAL A 263 -5.14 -9.08 0.27
C VAL A 263 -4.85 -9.85 1.55
N ALA A 264 -5.31 -9.35 2.69
CA ALA A 264 -5.19 -10.06 3.94
C ALA A 264 -6.57 -10.54 4.39
N TYR A 265 -6.67 -11.80 4.78
CA TYR A 265 -7.91 -12.38 5.28
C TYR A 265 -7.61 -13.58 6.17
N GLN A 266 -7.96 -13.47 7.45
CA GLN A 266 -7.91 -14.61 8.37
C GLN A 266 -9.14 -15.48 8.17
N LEU A 267 -8.94 -16.79 8.00
CA LEU A 267 -10.05 -17.74 7.94
C LEU A 267 -10.78 -17.76 9.30
N PRO A 268 -12.10 -17.55 9.32
CA PRO A 268 -12.87 -17.47 10.56
C PRO A 268 -13.13 -18.86 11.15
N GLU A 269 -13.51 -18.93 12.43
CA GLU A 269 -13.84 -20.18 13.10
C GLU A 269 -15.04 -20.90 12.46
N ASP A 270 -15.98 -20.17 11.88
CA ASP A 270 -17.15 -20.70 11.17
C ASP A 270 -16.88 -21.07 9.70
N PHE A 271 -15.59 -21.11 9.29
CA PHE A 271 -15.17 -21.51 7.96
C PHE A 271 -15.62 -22.94 7.62
N LYS A 272 -16.37 -23.09 6.53
CA LYS A 272 -17.01 -24.37 6.17
C LYS A 272 -16.11 -25.33 5.40
N GLY A 273 -14.88 -24.93 5.06
CA GLY A 273 -13.92 -25.72 4.30
C GLY A 273 -13.73 -25.25 2.86
N GLU A 274 -12.66 -25.73 2.24
CA GLU A 274 -12.31 -25.40 0.85
C GLU A 274 -13.47 -25.69 -0.11
N GLY A 275 -13.80 -24.72 -0.96
CA GLY A 275 -14.89 -24.85 -1.92
C GLY A 275 -16.30 -24.69 -1.34
N LEU A 276 -16.43 -24.68 -0.02
CA LEU A 276 -17.69 -24.43 0.68
C LEU A 276 -17.77 -23.03 1.28
N ASP A 277 -16.69 -22.27 1.29
CA ASP A 277 -16.62 -20.91 1.82
C ASP A 277 -15.48 -20.12 1.16
N VAL A 278 -15.35 -18.84 1.48
CA VAL A 278 -14.29 -17.98 0.95
C VAL A 278 -12.98 -18.28 1.66
N ASP A 279 -12.01 -18.76 0.90
CA ASP A 279 -10.63 -18.96 1.33
C ASP A 279 -9.65 -18.08 0.53
N HIS A 280 -8.35 -18.21 0.80
CA HIS A 280 -7.32 -17.45 0.08
C HIS A 280 -7.31 -17.72 -1.44
N ARG A 281 -7.69 -18.92 -1.89
CA ARG A 281 -7.74 -19.23 -3.33
C ARG A 281 -8.92 -18.54 -3.99
N VAL A 282 -10.07 -18.50 -3.31
CA VAL A 282 -11.24 -17.74 -3.76
C VAL A 282 -10.90 -16.25 -3.84
N LEU A 283 -10.29 -15.67 -2.81
CA LEU A 283 -9.89 -14.25 -2.83
C LEU A 283 -8.85 -13.94 -3.90
N LYS A 284 -7.83 -14.81 -4.08
CA LYS A 284 -6.87 -14.69 -5.17
C LYS A 284 -7.58 -14.72 -6.52
N ALA A 285 -8.49 -15.67 -6.76
CA ALA A 285 -9.23 -15.77 -8.02
C ALA A 285 -10.16 -14.57 -8.26
N LEU A 286 -10.70 -13.97 -7.20
CA LEU A 286 -11.60 -12.82 -7.26
C LEU A 286 -10.88 -11.54 -7.71
N PHE A 287 -9.66 -11.30 -7.22
CA PHE A 287 -8.94 -10.03 -7.47
C PHE A 287 -7.79 -10.13 -8.47
N HIS A 288 -7.17 -11.29 -8.66
CA HIS A 288 -5.95 -11.38 -9.46
C HIS A 288 -6.20 -11.19 -10.95
N ARG A 289 -5.41 -10.32 -11.60
CA ARG A 289 -5.39 -10.12 -13.06
C ARG A 289 -3.94 -10.14 -13.57
N PRO A 290 -3.72 -10.36 -14.88
CA PRO A 290 -2.39 -10.19 -15.48
C PRO A 290 -1.78 -8.79 -15.28
N TYR A 291 -2.63 -7.76 -15.12
CA TYR A 291 -2.20 -6.39 -14.82
C TYR A 291 -2.32 -6.02 -13.33
N PHE A 292 -2.87 -6.90 -12.49
CA PHE A 292 -3.11 -6.64 -11.08
C PHE A 292 -2.73 -7.87 -10.27
N HIS A 293 -1.44 -7.98 -9.94
CA HIS A 293 -0.94 -9.09 -9.17
C HIS A 293 -1.42 -8.99 -7.71
N VAL A 294 -1.84 -10.11 -7.14
CA VAL A 294 -2.42 -10.14 -5.79
C VAL A 294 -1.62 -11.13 -4.96
N ASN A 295 -1.01 -10.74 -3.86
CA ASN A 295 -0.58 -11.71 -2.86
C ASN A 295 -1.66 -11.85 -1.78
N VAL A 296 -1.91 -13.07 -1.28
CA VAL A 296 -2.92 -13.29 -0.23
C VAL A 296 -2.24 -13.80 1.03
N ILE A 297 -2.50 -13.15 2.16
CA ILE A 297 -1.89 -13.43 3.47
C ILE A 297 -2.94 -13.40 4.58
N ASP A 298 -2.53 -13.70 5.81
CA ASP A 298 -3.41 -13.65 6.99
C ASP A 298 -3.42 -12.30 7.72
N ASP A 299 -2.33 -11.51 7.63
CA ASP A 299 -2.07 -10.35 8.49
C ASP A 299 -2.89 -9.09 8.08
N VAL A 300 -4.15 -9.06 8.53
CA VAL A 300 -5.07 -7.93 8.27
C VAL A 300 -4.60 -6.65 8.95
N ALA A 301 -4.06 -6.76 10.17
CA ALA A 301 -3.54 -5.62 10.92
C ALA A 301 -2.38 -4.95 10.19
N GLY A 302 -1.36 -5.74 9.82
CA GLY A 302 -0.14 -5.22 9.20
C GLY A 302 -0.39 -4.46 7.91
N ILE A 303 -1.21 -5.01 7.00
CA ILE A 303 -1.50 -4.32 5.72
C ILE A 303 -2.34 -3.04 5.91
N SER A 304 -3.17 -3.00 6.96
CA SER A 304 -4.05 -1.86 7.25
C SER A 304 -3.26 -0.71 7.87
N ILE A 305 -2.40 -1.02 8.84
CA ILE A 305 -1.53 -0.08 9.53
C ILE A 305 -0.54 0.55 8.55
N ALA A 306 0.12 -0.29 7.74
CA ALA A 306 1.05 0.20 6.71
C ALA A 306 0.36 1.16 5.71
N GLY A 307 -0.85 0.81 5.27
CA GLY A 307 -1.64 1.63 4.36
C GLY A 307 -2.03 3.01 4.92
N ALA A 308 -2.20 3.12 6.24
CA ALA A 308 -2.53 4.36 6.93
C ALA A 308 -1.28 5.22 7.20
N LEU A 309 -0.28 4.65 7.88
CA LEU A 309 0.87 5.37 8.40
C LEU A 309 1.86 5.84 7.33
N LYS A 310 1.91 5.18 6.17
CA LYS A 310 2.75 5.61 5.04
C LYS A 310 2.50 7.07 4.63
N ASN A 311 1.28 7.58 4.84
CA ASN A 311 0.92 8.94 4.48
C ASN A 311 1.61 9.98 5.38
N VAL A 312 1.89 9.63 6.64
CA VAL A 312 2.66 10.45 7.59
C VAL A 312 4.11 10.51 7.14
N VAL A 313 4.71 9.36 6.81
CA VAL A 313 6.08 9.28 6.28
C VAL A 313 6.22 10.05 4.96
N ALA A 314 5.21 9.99 4.10
CA ALA A 314 5.20 10.75 2.85
C ALA A 314 5.18 12.28 3.05
N LEU A 315 4.63 12.79 4.17
CA LEU A 315 4.77 14.21 4.50
C LEU A 315 6.22 14.54 4.83
N ALA A 316 6.88 13.74 5.69
CA ALA A 316 8.30 13.93 5.99
C ALA A 316 9.18 13.88 4.74
N CYS A 317 8.93 12.95 3.82
CA CYS A 317 9.61 12.90 2.52
C CYS A 317 9.40 14.19 1.72
N GLY A 318 8.18 14.73 1.73
CA GLY A 318 7.87 15.97 1.03
C GLY A 318 8.61 17.17 1.64
N PHE A 319 8.74 17.25 2.96
CA PHE A 319 9.50 18.30 3.63
C PHE A 319 10.96 18.29 3.17
N VAL A 320 11.64 17.14 3.27
CA VAL A 320 13.07 17.03 2.89
C VAL A 320 13.29 17.24 1.38
N GLU A 321 12.34 16.86 0.53
CA GLU A 321 12.38 17.18 -0.89
C GLU A 321 12.21 18.67 -1.17
N GLY A 322 11.29 19.34 -0.47
CA GLY A 322 11.03 20.76 -0.65
C GLY A 322 12.15 21.65 -0.13
N LEU A 323 12.87 21.20 0.91
CA LEU A 323 14.11 21.83 1.39
C LEU A 323 15.33 21.55 0.50
N GLY A 324 15.21 20.67 -0.50
CA GLY A 324 16.26 20.41 -1.48
C GLY A 324 17.41 19.53 -0.97
N TRP A 325 17.16 18.66 0.03
CA TRP A 325 18.20 17.81 0.63
C TRP A 325 18.59 16.59 -0.24
N GLY A 326 17.80 16.29 -1.27
CA GLY A 326 18.08 15.25 -2.26
C GLY A 326 17.66 13.83 -1.86
N ASN A 327 17.89 12.88 -2.76
CA ASN A 327 17.31 11.53 -2.69
C ASN A 327 17.81 10.71 -1.49
N ASN A 328 19.04 10.94 -1.02
CA ASN A 328 19.58 10.22 0.14
C ASN A 328 18.82 10.56 1.42
N ALA A 329 18.45 11.83 1.62
CA ALA A 329 17.64 12.26 2.75
C ALA A 329 16.22 11.67 2.66
N ALA A 330 15.60 11.72 1.47
CA ALA A 330 14.29 11.11 1.25
C ALA A 330 14.30 9.59 1.55
N ALA A 331 15.35 8.88 1.13
CA ALA A 331 15.52 7.45 1.43
C ALA A 331 15.74 7.17 2.93
N ALA A 332 16.49 8.03 3.64
CA ALA A 332 16.66 7.91 5.09
C ALA A 332 15.33 8.06 5.83
N ILE A 333 14.51 9.05 5.44
CA ILE A 333 13.15 9.24 5.98
C ILE A 333 12.27 8.02 5.70
N GLN A 334 12.30 7.46 4.49
CA GLN A 334 11.54 6.25 4.18
C GLN A 334 11.97 5.06 5.04
N ARG A 335 13.27 4.89 5.28
CA ARG A 335 13.80 3.82 6.14
C ARG A 335 13.36 3.99 7.60
N VAL A 336 13.54 5.19 8.17
CA VAL A 336 13.11 5.50 9.56
C VAL A 336 11.60 5.30 9.69
N GLY A 337 10.83 5.88 8.76
CA GLY A 337 9.38 5.76 8.74
C GLY A 337 8.89 4.32 8.59
N LEU A 338 9.54 3.49 7.77
CA LEU A 338 9.22 2.05 7.72
C LEU A 338 9.45 1.37 9.08
N GLY A 339 10.55 1.71 9.76
CA GLY A 339 10.84 1.23 11.12
C GLY A 339 9.76 1.60 12.12
N GLU A 340 9.31 2.86 12.12
CA GLU A 340 8.22 3.32 12.98
C GLU A 340 6.87 2.69 12.63
N ILE A 341 6.59 2.44 11.34
CA ILE A 341 5.40 1.70 10.92
C ILE A 341 5.41 0.28 11.50
N ILE A 342 6.55 -0.42 11.39
CA ILE A 342 6.73 -1.77 11.94
C ILE A 342 6.58 -1.74 13.47
N LYS A 343 7.26 -0.81 14.15
CA LYS A 343 7.21 -0.65 15.61
C LYS A 343 5.77 -0.40 16.08
N PHE A 344 5.04 0.49 15.42
CA PHE A 344 3.64 0.80 15.75
C PHE A 344 2.76 -0.44 15.54
N GLY A 345 2.97 -1.14 14.43
CA GLY A 345 2.32 -2.39 14.11
C GLY A 345 2.46 -3.46 15.19
N GLN A 346 3.70 -3.82 15.51
CA GLN A 346 4.03 -4.81 16.54
C GLN A 346 3.52 -4.40 17.94
N MET A 347 3.58 -3.11 18.26
CA MET A 347 3.23 -2.60 19.58
C MET A 347 1.72 -2.61 19.83
N PHE A 348 0.91 -2.18 18.86
CA PHE A 348 -0.55 -2.09 19.04
C PHE A 348 -1.32 -3.29 18.48
N PHE A 349 -0.68 -4.10 17.64
CA PHE A 349 -1.22 -5.32 17.05
C PHE A 349 -0.15 -6.43 17.06
N PRO A 350 0.11 -7.06 18.22
CA PRO A 350 1.19 -8.04 18.40
C PRO A 350 1.10 -9.26 17.48
N GLU A 351 -0.08 -9.55 16.93
CA GLU A 351 -0.30 -10.59 15.93
C GLU A 351 0.20 -10.24 14.53
N SER A 352 0.49 -8.96 14.28
CA SER A 352 1.06 -8.51 13.02
C SER A 352 2.46 -9.08 12.84
N ARG A 353 2.86 -9.30 11.58
CA ARG A 353 4.12 -9.93 11.23
C ARG A 353 5.06 -8.92 10.59
N VAL A 354 6.32 -8.88 11.03
CA VAL A 354 7.32 -7.96 10.47
C VAL A 354 7.48 -8.18 8.97
N GLU A 355 7.38 -9.43 8.51
CA GLU A 355 7.39 -9.83 7.09
C GLU A 355 6.39 -9.05 6.25
N THR A 356 5.20 -8.79 6.77
CA THR A 356 4.14 -8.07 6.07
C THR A 356 4.62 -6.70 5.60
N TYR A 357 5.43 -6.00 6.40
CA TYR A 357 5.81 -4.63 6.09
C TYR A 357 6.88 -4.53 5.01
N TYR A 358 7.78 -5.52 4.89
CA TYR A 358 8.90 -5.46 3.95
C TYR A 358 8.78 -6.43 2.75
N GLN A 359 7.94 -7.47 2.84
CA GLN A 359 7.72 -8.43 1.74
C GLN A 359 6.52 -8.06 0.86
N GLU A 360 5.52 -7.37 1.42
CA GLU A 360 4.22 -7.17 0.76
C GLU A 360 4.07 -5.82 0.08
N SER A 361 3.20 -5.77 -0.94
CA SER A 361 2.86 -4.53 -1.65
C SER A 361 2.25 -3.49 -0.72
N ALA A 362 1.44 -3.92 0.26
CA ALA A 362 0.81 -3.03 1.24
C ALA A 362 1.79 -2.30 2.17
N GLY A 363 3.00 -2.86 2.34
CA GLY A 363 4.06 -2.29 3.15
C GLY A 363 4.99 -1.39 2.34
N VAL A 364 6.19 -1.88 2.10
CA VAL A 364 7.30 -1.13 1.48
C VAL A 364 6.95 -0.55 0.10
N ALA A 365 6.21 -1.28 -0.75
CA ALA A 365 5.89 -0.79 -2.08
C ALA A 365 4.93 0.41 -2.05
N ASP A 366 3.86 0.32 -1.24
CA ASP A 366 2.89 1.41 -1.10
C ASP A 366 3.55 2.63 -0.41
N LEU A 367 4.48 2.41 0.51
CA LEU A 367 5.30 3.48 1.08
C LEU A 367 6.14 4.19 0.00
N ILE A 368 6.92 3.44 -0.78
CA ILE A 368 7.79 4.00 -1.83
C ILE A 368 6.98 4.82 -2.84
N THR A 369 5.87 4.28 -3.36
CA THR A 369 5.06 4.99 -4.37
C THR A 369 4.42 6.26 -3.79
N THR A 370 3.99 6.21 -2.53
CA THR A 370 3.38 7.36 -1.86
C THR A 370 4.40 8.46 -1.61
N CYS A 371 5.61 8.11 -1.18
CA CYS A 371 6.72 9.04 -0.98
C CYS A 371 7.26 9.61 -2.30
N SER A 372 7.09 8.91 -3.43
CA SER A 372 7.64 9.35 -4.73
C SER A 372 6.68 10.23 -5.56
N GLY A 373 5.37 10.14 -5.34
CA GLY A 373 4.39 10.84 -6.19
C GLY A 373 2.99 11.02 -5.63
N GLY A 374 2.77 10.73 -4.34
CA GLY A 374 1.47 10.86 -3.70
C GLY A 374 1.03 12.31 -3.43
N ARG A 375 -0.25 12.49 -3.08
CA ARG A 375 -0.79 13.79 -2.66
C ARG A 375 -0.10 14.34 -1.40
N ASN A 376 0.24 13.47 -0.45
CA ASN A 376 0.90 13.87 0.80
C ASN A 376 2.29 14.47 0.55
N VAL A 377 3.18 13.76 -0.18
CA VAL A 377 4.51 14.30 -0.54
C VAL A 377 4.40 15.59 -1.34
N LYS A 378 3.43 15.69 -2.26
CA LYS A 378 3.20 16.91 -3.05
C LYS A 378 2.82 18.11 -2.18
N VAL A 379 1.91 17.92 -1.23
CA VAL A 379 1.48 18.97 -0.28
C VAL A 379 2.65 19.37 0.61
N ALA A 380 3.33 18.42 1.24
CA ALA A 380 4.46 18.70 2.12
C ALA A 380 5.63 19.40 1.40
N LYS A 381 5.94 19.00 0.16
CA LYS A 381 6.93 19.68 -0.68
C LYS A 381 6.54 21.11 -0.99
N TYR A 382 5.25 21.36 -1.21
CA TYR A 382 4.75 22.71 -1.44
C TYR A 382 4.79 23.56 -0.17
N MET A 383 4.47 22.99 0.99
CA MET A 383 4.64 23.66 2.29
C MET A 383 6.08 24.13 2.48
N ALA A 384 7.06 23.23 2.29
CA ALA A 384 8.48 23.54 2.43
C ALA A 384 8.97 24.59 1.41
N THR A 385 8.54 24.51 0.15
CA THR A 385 9.00 25.43 -0.90
C THR A 385 8.34 26.81 -0.86
N GLN A 386 7.12 26.91 -0.33
CA GLN A 386 6.34 28.16 -0.30
C GLN A 386 6.18 28.75 1.10
N ASN A 387 6.66 28.07 2.13
CA ASN A 387 6.50 28.43 3.53
C ASN A 387 5.01 28.67 3.89
N LYS A 388 4.17 27.67 3.56
CA LYS A 388 2.72 27.67 3.83
C LYS A 388 2.34 26.56 4.79
N ASP A 389 1.23 26.75 5.51
CA ASP A 389 0.65 25.68 6.30
C ASP A 389 0.01 24.59 5.43
N ALA A 390 -0.27 23.45 6.04
CA ALA A 390 -0.77 22.26 5.36
C ALA A 390 -2.16 22.47 4.73
N PHE A 391 -3.04 23.24 5.38
CA PHE A 391 -4.41 23.46 4.91
C PHE A 391 -4.45 24.43 3.72
N GLU A 392 -3.62 25.46 3.73
CA GLU A 392 -3.40 26.34 2.58
C GLU A 392 -2.83 25.57 1.39
N ALA A 393 -1.79 24.77 1.63
CA ALA A 393 -1.16 23.94 0.59
C ALA A 393 -2.16 22.92 -0.02
N GLU A 394 -2.98 22.27 0.82
CA GLU A 394 -4.01 21.35 0.38
C GLU A 394 -5.05 22.04 -0.52
N LYS A 395 -5.56 23.20 -0.06
CA LYS A 395 -6.59 23.96 -0.78
C LYS A 395 -6.12 24.37 -2.17
N GLU A 396 -4.86 24.79 -2.32
CA GLU A 396 -4.32 25.24 -3.60
C GLU A 396 -3.97 24.09 -4.56
N LEU A 397 -3.57 22.93 -4.04
CA LEU A 397 -3.04 21.85 -4.87
C LEU A 397 -4.05 20.76 -5.22
N LEU A 398 -5.02 20.51 -4.33
CA LEU A 398 -5.81 19.28 -4.37
C LEU A 398 -7.28 19.48 -4.82
N ASN A 399 -7.70 20.72 -5.11
CA ASN A 399 -9.00 21.03 -5.72
C ASN A 399 -10.20 20.34 -5.02
N GLY A 400 -10.21 20.34 -3.69
CA GLY A 400 -11.26 19.70 -2.87
C GLY A 400 -11.00 18.25 -2.48
N GLN A 401 -9.86 17.66 -2.87
CA GLN A 401 -9.34 16.42 -2.27
C GLN A 401 -8.45 16.74 -1.07
N SER A 402 -8.23 15.76 -0.19
CA SER A 402 -7.43 15.93 1.03
C SER A 402 -6.16 15.08 1.07
N ALA A 403 -5.10 15.63 1.66
CA ALA A 403 -3.87 14.94 2.03
C ALA A 403 -4.07 14.25 3.39
N GLN A 404 -4.51 13.00 3.35
CA GLN A 404 -4.88 12.22 4.54
C GLN A 404 -3.79 12.17 5.62
N GLY A 405 -2.51 12.24 5.25
CA GLY A 405 -1.40 12.24 6.21
C GLY A 405 -1.46 13.38 7.23
N VAL A 406 -2.07 14.52 6.86
CA VAL A 406 -2.26 15.69 7.76
C VAL A 406 -3.22 15.35 8.89
N ILE A 407 -4.24 14.54 8.61
CA ILE A 407 -5.21 14.08 9.60
C ILE A 407 -4.60 12.92 10.41
N THR A 408 -4.02 11.94 9.71
CA THR A 408 -3.44 10.75 10.34
C THR A 408 -2.30 11.09 11.31
N CYS A 409 -1.43 12.06 11.03
CA CYS A 409 -0.36 12.41 11.96
C CYS A 409 -0.89 12.97 13.29
N LYS A 410 -2.01 13.69 13.25
CA LYS A 410 -2.70 14.18 14.46
C LYS A 410 -3.32 13.03 15.25
N GLU A 411 -4.04 12.14 14.57
CA GLU A 411 -4.67 10.98 15.22
C GLU A 411 -3.61 10.07 15.87
N VAL A 412 -2.49 9.85 15.19
CA VAL A 412 -1.35 9.09 15.73
C VAL A 412 -0.74 9.81 16.93
N HIS A 413 -0.49 11.12 16.85
CA HIS A 413 0.00 11.89 18.00
C HIS A 413 -0.94 11.80 19.21
N GLU A 414 -2.25 12.02 19.01
CA GLU A 414 -3.24 11.96 20.09
C GLU A 414 -3.25 10.58 20.77
N TRP A 415 -3.10 9.50 20.00
CA TRP A 415 -2.96 8.15 20.54
C TRP A 415 -1.66 7.96 21.32
N LEU A 416 -0.52 8.30 20.72
CA LEU A 416 0.79 8.12 21.33
C LEU A 416 0.93 8.96 22.60
N ALA A 417 0.46 10.21 22.59
CA ALA A 417 0.47 11.09 23.76
C ALA A 417 -0.36 10.51 24.91
N LYS A 418 -1.52 9.93 24.60
CA LYS A 418 -2.35 9.25 25.60
C LYS A 418 -1.66 8.01 26.18
N CYS A 419 -0.87 7.30 25.37
CA CYS A 419 -0.11 6.13 25.81
C CYS A 419 1.24 6.49 26.45
N GLU A 420 1.64 7.77 26.48
CA GLU A 420 2.97 8.24 26.91
C GLU A 420 4.11 7.66 26.06
N LEU A 421 3.86 7.48 24.76
CA LEU A 421 4.77 6.84 23.79
C LEU A 421 5.20 7.80 22.65
N THR A 422 5.08 9.11 22.82
CA THR A 422 5.49 10.06 21.75
C THR A 422 6.99 10.01 21.47
N GLU A 423 7.80 9.73 22.51
CA GLU A 423 9.26 9.62 22.38
C GLU A 423 9.70 8.37 21.60
N ASP A 424 8.84 7.36 21.53
CA ASP A 424 9.10 6.10 20.81
C ASP A 424 8.96 6.21 19.28
N PHE A 425 8.36 7.29 18.79
CA PHE A 425 8.05 7.50 17.37
C PHE A 425 8.46 8.90 16.91
N PRO A 426 9.77 9.21 16.93
CA PRO A 426 10.26 10.56 16.74
C PRO A 426 9.93 11.16 15.37
N LEU A 427 9.88 10.38 14.29
CA LEU A 427 9.52 10.86 12.96
C LEU A 427 8.01 11.17 12.88
N PHE A 428 7.14 10.31 13.40
CA PHE A 428 5.71 10.60 13.46
C PHE A 428 5.44 11.86 14.29
N GLU A 429 6.11 12.01 15.43
CA GLU A 429 6.00 13.20 16.27
C GLU A 429 6.54 14.44 15.55
N ALA A 430 7.68 14.34 14.85
CA ALA A 430 8.24 15.45 14.06
C ALA A 430 7.26 15.95 13.00
N VAL A 431 6.61 15.04 12.27
CA VAL A 431 5.60 15.42 11.28
C VAL A 431 4.43 16.15 11.93
N TYR A 432 3.95 15.67 13.08
CA TYR A 432 2.87 16.35 13.80
C TYR A 432 3.28 17.77 14.26
N GLN A 433 4.45 17.91 14.88
CA GLN A 433 4.95 19.19 15.39
C GLN A 433 5.16 20.22 14.28
N ILE A 434 5.66 19.79 13.12
CA ILE A 434 5.81 20.65 11.94
C ILE A 434 4.44 21.10 11.42
N VAL A 435 3.50 20.16 11.27
CA VAL A 435 2.19 20.43 10.65
C VAL A 435 1.29 21.30 11.54
N TYR A 436 1.28 21.06 12.85
CA TYR A 436 0.32 21.67 13.78
C TYR A 436 0.90 22.73 14.72
N ASN A 437 2.18 22.64 15.07
CA ASN A 437 2.80 23.50 16.08
C ASN A 437 3.86 24.45 15.53
N GLY A 438 4.06 24.46 14.20
CA GLY A 438 4.96 25.39 13.52
C GLY A 438 6.44 25.14 13.79
N MET A 439 6.79 23.89 14.11
CA MET A 439 8.19 23.50 14.28
C MET A 439 8.95 23.60 12.93
N PRO A 440 10.19 24.11 12.91
CA PRO A 440 10.96 24.23 11.67
C PRO A 440 11.26 22.86 11.04
N MET A 441 11.00 22.72 9.74
CA MET A 441 11.23 21.48 8.99
C MET A 441 12.72 21.09 8.95
N GLU A 442 13.61 22.06 9.10
CA GLU A 442 15.06 21.86 9.11
C GLU A 442 15.55 21.05 10.31
N GLN A 443 14.75 20.95 11.38
CA GLN A 443 15.11 20.23 12.60
C GLN A 443 14.86 18.72 12.53
N ILE A 444 14.24 18.20 11.45
CA ILE A 444 13.93 16.76 11.31
C ILE A 444 15.13 15.86 11.67
N PRO A 445 16.38 16.09 11.18
CA PRO A 445 17.52 15.24 11.52
C PRO A 445 17.84 15.19 13.02
N GLU A 446 17.68 16.31 13.74
CA GLU A 446 17.91 16.39 15.18
C GLU A 446 16.79 15.71 15.96
N MET A 447 15.55 15.77 15.46
CA MET A 447 14.39 15.17 16.11
C MET A 447 14.38 13.65 16.03
N ILE A 448 14.89 13.08 14.92
CA ILE A 448 14.90 11.63 14.67
C ILE A 448 16.24 10.98 15.00
N ASP A 449 17.17 11.72 15.62
CA ASP A 449 18.47 11.22 16.02
C ASP A 449 18.30 10.30 17.24
N GLU A 450 18.05 9.02 16.98
CA GLU A 450 18.05 7.98 18.01
C GLU A 450 19.49 7.54 18.31
N LEU A 451 20.00 7.94 19.48
CA LEU A 451 21.26 7.44 20.04
C LEU A 451 21.16 6.05 20.68
N GLU A 452 20.07 5.30 20.51
CA GLU A 452 19.98 3.93 21.02
C GLU A 452 19.71 2.87 19.92
N PRO A 453 20.54 1.81 19.83
CA PRO A 453 20.36 0.76 18.84
C PRO A 453 19.13 -0.09 19.15
N PHE A 454 18.35 -0.37 18.11
CA PHE A 454 17.24 -1.35 18.12
C PHE A 454 17.80 -2.74 18.49
N GLU A 455 17.60 -3.18 19.75
CA GLU A 455 17.89 -4.55 20.15
C GLU A 455 16.79 -5.46 19.59
N VAL A 456 17.16 -6.31 18.62
CA VAL A 456 16.32 -7.44 18.22
C VAL A 456 16.48 -8.49 19.31
N GLU A 457 15.43 -8.77 20.08
CA GLU A 457 15.42 -9.93 20.98
C GLU A 457 15.62 -11.20 20.12
N ASP A 458 16.83 -11.77 20.21
CA ASP A 458 17.16 -13.02 19.53
C ASP A 458 16.57 -14.16 20.35
N ASP A 459 15.42 -14.65 19.93
CA ASP A 459 14.67 -15.75 20.55
C ASP A 459 15.34 -17.12 20.28
N THR A 460 16.68 -17.16 20.32
CA THR A 460 17.44 -18.40 20.31
C THR A 460 17.43 -19.01 21.71
N PRO A 461 16.90 -20.24 21.91
CA PRO A 461 16.98 -20.90 23.20
C PRO A 461 18.46 -21.15 23.54
N GLU A 462 18.94 -20.53 24.62
CA GLU A 462 20.25 -20.81 25.19
C GLU A 462 20.39 -22.31 25.44
N ALA A 463 21.41 -22.92 24.85
CA ALA A 463 21.71 -24.33 25.06
C ALA A 463 22.06 -24.57 26.52
N GLU A 464 21.27 -25.41 27.21
CA GLU A 464 21.54 -25.84 28.58
C GLU A 464 22.97 -26.42 28.69
N PRO A 465 23.76 -26.02 29.70
CA PRO A 465 25.09 -26.58 29.92
C PRO A 465 24.97 -28.05 30.29
N GLN A 466 25.48 -28.93 29.42
CA GLN A 466 25.60 -30.35 29.72
C GLN A 466 26.54 -30.54 30.91
N THR A 467 25.99 -31.03 32.02
CA THR A 467 26.74 -31.56 33.15
C THR A 467 27.60 -32.74 32.70
N GLU A 468 28.92 -32.56 32.69
CA GLU A 468 29.88 -33.66 32.63
C GLU A 468 29.75 -34.52 33.89
N VAL A 469 29.28 -35.76 33.70
CA VAL A 469 29.34 -36.80 34.72
C VAL A 469 30.76 -37.36 34.74
N GLN A 470 31.48 -37.10 35.83
CA GLN A 470 32.74 -37.78 36.14
C GLN A 470 32.46 -39.27 36.42
N ALA A 471 33.23 -40.14 35.76
CA ALA A 471 33.41 -41.55 36.10
C ALA A 471 34.89 -41.91 36.05
#